data_AF-A0A256Z808-F1
#
_entry.id   AF-A0A256Z808-F1
#
_cell.length_a   1.000
_cell.length_b   1.000
_cell.length_c   1.000
_cell.angle_alpha   90.00
_cell.angle_beta   90.00
_cell.angle_gamma   90.00
#
_symmetry.space_group_name_H-M   'P 1'
#
loop_
_entity.id
_entity.type
_entity.pdbx_description
1 polymer ?
#
loop_
_entity_poly.entity_id
_entity_poly.type
_entity_poly.pdbx_seq_one_letter_code
_entity_poly.pdbx_strand_id
1 'polypeptide(L)'
;MKRFADPNAEYVFINWPEDELKPEHGIPFDIKGVELGHKDNKCTFEVIVEKYSIKDPYVLKIAEIVHAADIEGEIDKVLEARGIKAVFNGLRFITKDDYETLELGMKI
;
A
#
# COMPACT_ATOMS: atom_id res chain seq x y z
N MET A 1 -8.94 2.16 -0.64
CA MET A 1 -9.91 1.05 -0.66
C MET A 1 -11.31 1.46 -0.21
N LYS A 2 -11.53 1.86 1.05
CA LYS A 2 -12.87 2.25 1.56
C LYS A 2 -13.65 3.25 0.71
N ARG A 3 -12.97 4.20 0.08
CA ARG A 3 -13.63 5.22 -0.75
C ARG A 3 -13.83 4.83 -2.21
N PHE A 4 -13.02 3.91 -2.75
CA PHE A 4 -12.88 3.72 -4.20
C PHE A 4 -13.06 2.26 -4.67
N ALA A 5 -13.06 1.29 -3.75
CA ALA A 5 -13.17 -0.13 -4.08
C ALA A 5 -14.27 -0.81 -3.24
N ASP A 6 -14.17 -0.77 -1.91
CA ASP A 6 -15.13 -1.40 -1.01
C ASP A 6 -15.26 -0.62 0.31
N PRO A 7 -16.41 0.03 0.58
CA PRO A 7 -16.62 0.83 1.80
C PRO A 7 -16.54 0.03 3.10
N ASN A 8 -16.74 -1.28 3.05
CA ASN A 8 -16.70 -2.16 4.22
C ASN A 8 -15.36 -2.89 4.36
N ALA A 9 -14.35 -2.57 3.53
CA ALA A 9 -13.06 -3.25 3.58
C ALA A 9 -12.40 -3.14 4.98
N GLU A 10 -12.02 -4.26 5.55
CA GLU A 10 -11.21 -4.33 6.76
C GLU A 10 -9.79 -4.80 6.43
N TYR A 11 -8.84 -4.48 7.31
CA TYR A 11 -7.44 -4.84 7.13
C TYR A 11 -7.05 -5.80 8.24
N VAL A 12 -6.42 -6.91 7.84
CA VAL A 12 -5.86 -7.91 8.75
C VAL A 12 -4.39 -8.06 8.42
N PHE A 13 -3.55 -8.01 9.46
CA PHE A 13 -2.12 -8.26 9.35
C PHE A 13 -1.80 -9.70 9.75
N ILE A 14 -0.85 -10.29 9.04
CA ILE A 14 -0.35 -11.64 9.27
C ILE A 14 1.17 -11.60 9.44
N ASN A 15 1.75 -12.59 10.10
CA ASN A 15 3.19 -12.76 10.18
C ASN A 15 3.64 -13.53 8.92
N TRP A 16 4.01 -12.81 7.87
CA TRP A 16 4.52 -13.43 6.65
C TRP A 16 6.06 -13.60 6.72
N PRO A 17 6.61 -14.77 6.35
CA PRO A 17 5.98 -15.93 5.70
C PRO A 17 5.53 -17.07 6.64
N GLU A 18 5.49 -16.86 7.95
CA GLU A 18 5.16 -17.90 8.93
C GLU A 18 3.68 -18.34 8.88
N ASP A 19 2.78 -17.39 8.63
CA ASP A 19 1.34 -17.61 8.56
C ASP A 19 0.89 -18.04 7.16
N GLU A 20 0.01 -19.03 7.12
CA GLU A 20 -0.63 -19.48 5.88
C GLU A 20 -1.69 -18.47 5.40
N LEU A 21 -1.74 -18.21 4.08
CA LEU A 21 -2.80 -17.41 3.47
C LEU A 21 -4.10 -18.22 3.38
N LYS A 22 -5.03 -17.96 4.30
CA LYS A 22 -6.34 -18.62 4.32
C LYS A 22 -7.42 -17.72 3.71
N PRO A 23 -8.44 -18.30 3.05
CA PRO A 23 -9.56 -17.53 2.50
C PRO A 23 -10.29 -16.66 3.54
N GLU A 24 -10.31 -17.09 4.80
CA GLU A 24 -10.90 -16.34 5.92
C GLU A 24 -10.15 -15.04 6.28
N HIS A 25 -8.89 -14.88 5.87
CA HIS A 25 -8.13 -13.64 6.04
C HIS A 25 -8.51 -12.57 5.00
N GLY A 26 -9.29 -12.93 3.98
CA GLY A 26 -9.70 -12.02 2.90
C GLY A 26 -8.79 -12.09 1.68
N ILE A 27 -8.71 -11.00 0.93
CA ILE A 27 -7.93 -10.91 -0.31
C ILE A 27 -6.49 -10.51 0.04
N PRO A 28 -5.48 -11.36 -0.21
CA PRO A 28 -4.10 -11.01 0.09
C PRO A 28 -3.60 -9.91 -0.85
N PHE A 29 -2.91 -8.92 -0.29
CA PHE A 29 -2.26 -7.84 -1.01
C PHE A 29 -0.93 -7.51 -0.32
N ASP A 30 -0.03 -6.86 -1.05
CA ASP A 30 1.31 -6.47 -0.55
C ASP A 30 2.20 -7.63 -0.06
N ILE A 31 1.93 -8.83 -0.58
CA ILE A 31 2.69 -10.05 -0.30
C ILE A 31 3.31 -10.54 -1.60
N LYS A 32 4.57 -10.99 -1.54
CA LYS A 32 5.26 -11.50 -2.73
C LYS A 32 4.51 -12.69 -3.34
N GLY A 33 4.18 -12.58 -4.63
CA GLY A 33 3.57 -13.67 -5.41
C GLY A 33 2.04 -13.73 -5.37
N VAL A 34 1.37 -12.82 -4.66
CA VAL A 34 -0.11 -12.75 -4.65
C VAL A 34 -0.62 -11.84 -5.78
N GLU A 35 -1.90 -11.98 -6.14
CA GLU A 35 -2.50 -11.23 -7.26
C GLU A 35 -2.39 -9.70 -7.11
N LEU A 36 -2.57 -9.22 -5.88
CA LEU A 36 -2.46 -7.81 -5.49
C LEU A 36 -1.13 -7.50 -4.80
N GLY A 37 -0.05 -8.15 -5.22
CA GLY A 37 1.32 -7.78 -4.85
C GLY A 37 2.01 -6.97 -5.95
N HIS A 38 3.28 -6.63 -5.72
CA HIS A 38 4.13 -6.00 -6.74
C HIS A 38 4.24 -6.88 -7.99
N LYS A 39 4.07 -6.28 -9.17
CA LYS A 39 4.19 -6.97 -10.47
C LYS A 39 4.56 -6.00 -11.58
N ASP A 40 5.34 -6.45 -12.56
CA ASP A 40 5.66 -5.67 -13.77
C ASP A 40 6.14 -4.23 -13.48
N ASN A 41 7.02 -4.07 -12.48
CA ASN A 41 7.51 -2.78 -11.99
C ASN A 41 6.43 -1.83 -11.43
N LYS A 42 5.31 -2.38 -10.95
CA LYS A 42 4.26 -1.63 -10.25
C LYS A 42 4.24 -1.97 -8.78
N CYS A 43 4.03 -0.97 -7.94
CA CYS A 43 3.79 -1.18 -6.51
C CYS A 43 2.38 -1.75 -6.27
N THR A 44 2.14 -2.29 -5.09
CA THR A 44 0.83 -2.84 -4.71
C THR A 44 -0.32 -1.86 -4.93
N PHE A 45 -0.10 -0.57 -4.66
CA PHE A 45 -1.14 0.46 -4.83
C PHE A 45 -1.56 0.64 -6.30
N GLU A 46 -0.59 0.68 -7.23
CA GLU A 46 -0.88 0.73 -8.67
C GLU A 46 -1.63 -0.51 -9.15
N VAL A 47 -1.24 -1.69 -8.68
CA VAL A 47 -1.90 -2.95 -9.02
C VAL A 47 -3.37 -2.94 -8.59
N ILE A 48 -3.66 -2.40 -7.41
CA ILE A 48 -5.03 -2.22 -6.92
C ILE A 48 -5.78 -1.20 -7.77
N VAL A 49 -5.18 -0.04 -8.07
CA VAL A 49 -5.80 0.99 -8.93
C VAL A 49 -6.22 0.41 -10.27
N GLU A 50 -5.36 -0.41 -10.89
CA GLU A 50 -5.66 -1.09 -12.15
C GLU A 50 -6.75 -2.16 -11.99
N LYS A 51 -6.63 -3.04 -10.99
CA LYS A 51 -7.58 -4.13 -10.73
C LYS A 51 -9.01 -3.62 -10.60
N TYR A 52 -9.19 -2.51 -9.89
CA TYR A 52 -10.50 -1.90 -9.63
C TYR A 52 -10.86 -0.79 -10.63
N SER A 53 -10.07 -0.60 -11.69
CA SER A 53 -10.32 0.39 -12.74
C SER A 53 -10.57 1.80 -12.20
N ILE A 54 -9.81 2.22 -11.18
CA ILE A 54 -9.96 3.52 -10.54
C ILE A 54 -9.40 4.59 -11.48
N LYS A 55 -10.24 5.55 -11.89
CA LYS A 55 -9.90 6.61 -12.88
C LYS A 55 -9.83 8.01 -12.29
N ASP A 56 -9.98 8.15 -10.98
CA ASP A 56 -9.93 9.45 -10.32
C ASP A 56 -8.53 10.08 -10.51
N PRO A 57 -8.42 11.30 -11.08
CA PRO A 57 -7.13 11.88 -11.44
C PRO A 57 -6.23 12.16 -10.22
N TYR A 58 -6.81 12.39 -9.03
CA TYR A 58 -6.06 12.58 -7.80
C TYR A 58 -5.49 11.25 -7.30
N VAL A 59 -6.27 10.18 -7.36
CA VAL A 59 -5.78 8.83 -7.04
C VAL A 59 -4.64 8.42 -7.97
N LEU A 60 -4.76 8.73 -9.27
CA LEU A 60 -3.70 8.44 -10.24
C LEU A 60 -2.41 9.21 -9.93
N LYS A 61 -2.50 10.47 -9.49
CA LYS A 61 -1.32 11.23 -9.08
C LYS A 61 -0.69 10.69 -7.79
N ILE A 62 -1.52 10.25 -6.84
CA ILE A 62 -1.04 9.58 -5.62
C ILE A 62 -0.32 8.28 -6.00
N ALA A 63 -0.82 7.53 -6.98
CA ALA A 63 -0.19 6.29 -7.43
C ALA A 63 1.23 6.52 -7.96
N GLU A 64 1.45 7.59 -8.74
CA GLU A 64 2.78 7.99 -9.21
C GLU A 64 3.73 8.32 -8.05
N ILE A 65 3.24 9.01 -7.02
CA ILE A 65 4.06 9.36 -5.84
C ILE A 65 4.41 8.12 -5.02
N VAL A 66 3.42 7.25 -4.78
CA VAL A 66 3.63 6.00 -4.04
C VAL A 66 4.58 5.08 -4.80
N HIS A 67 4.43 4.96 -6.13
CA HIS A 67 5.36 4.21 -6.98
C HIS A 67 6.80 4.67 -6.77
N ALA A 68 7.08 5.96 -6.91
CA ALA A 68 8.43 6.49 -6.74
C ALA A 68 8.97 6.27 -5.31
N ALA A 69 8.11 6.35 -4.29
CA ALA A 69 8.51 6.12 -2.91
C ALA A 69 8.84 4.64 -2.62
N ASP A 70 8.11 3.72 -3.25
CA ASP A 70 8.11 2.30 -2.92
C ASP A 70 9.04 1.47 -3.82
N ILE A 71 9.12 1.79 -5.11
CA ILE A 71 9.99 1.07 -6.06
C ILE A 71 11.45 1.54 -5.92
N GLU A 72 12.36 0.57 -5.80
CA GLU A 72 13.79 0.82 -5.67
C GLU A 72 14.37 1.51 -6.91
N GLY A 73 15.19 2.55 -6.68
CA GLY A 73 15.81 3.33 -7.76
C GLY A 73 14.94 4.47 -8.32
N GLU A 74 13.67 4.54 -7.93
CA GLU A 74 12.69 5.44 -8.55
C GLU A 74 12.40 6.70 -7.70
N ILE A 75 13.06 6.83 -6.55
CA ILE A 75 12.79 7.85 -5.52
C ILE A 75 12.92 9.30 -5.99
N ASP A 76 13.67 9.54 -7.07
CA ASP A 76 13.89 10.87 -7.66
C ASP A 76 12.99 11.15 -8.88
N LYS A 77 12.07 10.24 -9.23
CA LYS A 77 11.13 10.45 -10.34
C LYS A 77 10.14 11.58 -10.08
N VAL A 78 9.74 11.77 -8.83
CA VAL A 78 8.88 12.89 -8.39
C VAL A 78 9.40 13.47 -7.10
N LEU A 79 9.27 14.79 -6.93
CA LEU A 79 9.88 15.52 -5.82
C LEU A 79 9.28 15.13 -4.46
N GLU A 80 8.00 14.77 -4.45
CA GLU A 80 7.23 14.44 -3.25
C GLU A 80 7.64 13.09 -2.64
N ALA A 81 8.21 12.18 -3.43
CA ALA A 81 8.44 10.79 -3.03
C ALA A 81 9.35 10.65 -1.82
N ARG A 82 10.43 11.44 -1.75
CA ARG A 82 11.35 11.45 -0.60
C ARG A 82 10.63 11.86 0.70
N GLY A 83 9.78 12.86 0.63
CA GLY A 83 9.01 13.35 1.79
C GLY A 83 8.02 12.30 2.27
N ILE A 84 7.24 11.73 1.35
CA ILE A 84 6.26 10.68 1.67
C ILE A 84 6.96 9.44 2.26
N LYS A 85 8.08 9.00 1.68
CA LYS A 85 8.87 7.88 2.22
C LYS A 85 9.37 8.17 3.63
N ALA A 86 9.83 9.38 3.91
CA ALA A 86 10.28 9.77 5.24
C ALA A 86 9.14 9.74 6.26
N VAL A 87 7.93 10.19 5.89
CA VAL A 87 6.74 10.12 6.76
C VAL A 87 6.39 8.66 7.06
N PHE A 88 6.29 7.79 6.05
CA PHE A 88 5.94 6.39 6.25
C PHE A 88 6.97 5.62 7.07
N ASN A 89 8.26 5.85 6.84
CA ASN A 89 9.32 5.30 7.67
C ASN A 89 9.22 5.81 9.11
N GLY A 90 8.99 7.11 9.28
CA GLY A 90 8.80 7.74 10.58
C GLY A 90 7.67 7.09 11.38
N LEU A 91 6.52 6.85 10.76
CA LEU A 91 5.40 6.14 11.38
C LEU A 91 5.82 4.76 11.91
N ARG A 92 6.45 3.94 11.05
CA ARG A 92 6.92 2.60 11.46
C ARG A 92 7.90 2.64 12.63
N PHE A 93 8.69 3.70 12.77
CA PHE A 93 9.65 3.82 13.89
C PHE A 93 9.02 4.19 15.22
N ILE A 94 7.84 4.82 15.22
CA ILE A 94 7.20 5.34 16.45
C ILE A 94 6.01 4.51 16.92
N THR A 95 5.57 3.54 16.13
CA THR A 95 4.46 2.64 16.45
C THR A 95 4.95 1.26 16.83
N LYS A 96 4.19 0.54 17.67
CA LYS A 96 4.58 -0.77 18.18
C LYS A 96 4.30 -1.93 17.22
N ASP A 97 3.30 -1.78 16.35
CA ASP A 97 2.82 -2.80 15.43
C ASP A 97 2.14 -2.19 14.19
N ASP A 98 1.77 -3.04 13.24
CA ASP A 98 1.14 -2.63 11.97
C ASP A 98 -0.26 -2.05 12.16
N TYR A 99 -1.01 -2.51 13.18
CA TYR A 99 -2.34 -1.99 13.49
C TYR A 99 -2.26 -0.53 13.97
N GLU A 100 -1.32 -0.22 14.86
CA GLU A 100 -1.08 1.16 15.31
C GLU A 100 -0.53 2.03 14.17
N THR A 101 0.34 1.48 13.31
CA THR A 101 0.80 2.16 12.08
C THR A 101 -0.38 2.56 11.19
N LEU A 102 -1.30 1.62 10.94
CA LEU A 102 -2.50 1.84 10.14
C LEU A 102 -3.42 2.88 10.79
N GLU A 103 -3.66 2.78 12.10
CA GLU A 103 -4.55 3.70 12.81
C GLU A 103 -4.00 5.14 12.78
N LEU A 104 -2.70 5.32 13.03
CA LEU A 104 -2.07 6.63 13.02
C LEU A 104 -1.97 7.19 11.58
N GLY A 105 -1.61 6.34 10.62
CA GLY A 105 -1.51 6.71 9.20
C GLY A 105 -2.84 7.13 8.58
N MET A 106 -3.98 6.69 9.12
CA MET A 106 -5.32 7.11 8.67
C MET A 106 -5.75 8.49 9.21
N LYS A 107 -5.01 9.08 10.16
CA LYS A 107 -5.32 10.38 10.79
C LYS A 107 -4.57 11.56 10.15
N ILE A 108 -3.61 11.28 9.29
CA ILE A 108 -2.81 12.25 8.52
C ILE A 108 -3.34 12.35 7.09
#